data_AF-A0A821XNN6-F1
#
_entry.id   AF-A0A821XNN6-F1
#
_cell.length_a   1.000
_cell.length_b   1.000
_cell.length_c   1.000
_cell.angle_alpha   90.00
_cell.angle_beta   90.00
_cell.angle_gamma   90.00
#
_symmetry.space_group_name_H-M   'P 1'
#
loop_
_entity.id
_entity.type
_entity.pdbx_description
1 polymer ?
#
loop_
_entity_poly.entity_id
_entity_poly.type
_entity_poly.pdbx_seq_one_letter_code
_entity_poly.pdbx_strand_id
1 'polypeptide(L)'
;MSISWSNEETFKFIDLYQSEPALWDPNNALHKDKNKVNDYGIALQTSCKFLFRNIKKKKETLMSAFRMHFKKKTRFDPIWYGRRRNL
;
A
#
# COMPACT_ATOMS: atom_id res chain seq x y z
N MET A 1 1.23 -17.00 -14.62
CA MET A 1 2.15 -15.89 -14.93
C MET A 1 2.58 -15.22 -13.63
N SER A 2 3.76 -15.55 -13.10
CA SER A 2 4.40 -14.76 -12.03
C SER A 2 5.14 -13.60 -12.68
N ILE A 3 4.71 -12.37 -12.41
CA ILE A 3 5.46 -11.19 -12.81
C ILE A 3 6.65 -11.01 -11.87
N SER A 4 7.84 -10.94 -12.46
CA SER A 4 9.06 -10.57 -11.76
C SER A 4 9.09 -9.06 -11.62
N TRP A 5 9.10 -8.57 -10.39
CA TRP A 5 9.28 -7.15 -10.09
C TRP A 5 10.74 -6.93 -9.77
N SER A 6 11.37 -5.96 -10.42
CA SER A 6 12.71 -5.52 -10.01
C SER A 6 12.65 -4.75 -8.69
N ASN A 7 13.80 -4.63 -8.03
CA ASN A 7 13.91 -3.85 -6.80
C ASN A 7 13.58 -2.37 -7.08
N GLU A 8 14.08 -1.82 -8.19
CA GLU A 8 13.83 -0.44 -8.60
C GLU A 8 12.34 -0.16 -8.85
N GLU A 9 11.64 -1.08 -9.52
CA GLU A 9 10.19 -1.00 -9.74
C GLU A 9 9.43 -1.08 -8.41
N THR A 10 9.91 -1.91 -7.48
CA THR A 10 9.30 -2.04 -6.15
C THR A 10 9.47 -0.76 -5.33
N PHE A 11 10.64 -0.12 -5.37
CA PHE A 11 10.85 1.18 -4.71
C PHE A 11 10.01 2.29 -5.34
N LYS A 12 10.01 2.41 -6.67
CA LYS A 12 9.13 3.37 -7.37
C LYS A 12 7.66 3.17 -7.03
N PHE A 13 7.21 1.91 -6.91
CA PHE A 13 5.86 1.61 -6.47
C PHE A 13 5.59 2.11 -5.04
N ILE A 14 6.53 1.91 -4.11
CA ILE A 14 6.41 2.36 -2.72
C ILE A 14 6.34 3.89 -2.67
N ASP A 15 7.19 4.59 -3.41
CA ASP A 15 7.24 6.06 -3.44
C ASP A 15 5.92 6.64 -3.97
N LEU A 16 5.41 6.09 -5.08
CA LEU A 16 4.10 6.48 -5.65
C LEU A 16 2.94 6.12 -4.72
N TYR A 17 3.04 5.02 -3.98
CA TYR A 17 2.03 4.64 -3.00
C TYR A 17 2.01 5.60 -1.81
N GLN A 18 3.18 6.05 -1.37
CA GLN A 18 3.30 7.02 -0.27
C GLN A 18 2.78 8.40 -0.67
N SER A 19 3.00 8.84 -1.90
CA SER A 19 2.55 10.16 -2.39
C SER A 19 1.03 10.30 -2.45
N GLU A 20 0.27 9.21 -2.41
CA GLU A 20 -1.19 9.19 -2.52
C GLU A 20 -1.87 8.82 -1.19
N PRO A 21 -2.02 9.77 -0.26
CA PRO A 21 -2.66 9.53 1.04
C PRO A 21 -4.11 9.07 0.92
N ALA A 22 -4.81 9.38 -0.18
CA ALA A 22 -6.18 8.92 -0.45
C ALA A 22 -6.32 7.38 -0.46
N LEU A 23 -5.21 6.64 -0.66
CA LEU A 23 -5.22 5.18 -0.75
C LEU A 23 -5.00 4.47 0.60
N TRP A 24 -4.32 5.11 1.53
CA TRP A 24 -3.81 4.47 2.74
C TRP A 24 -4.14 5.23 4.02
N ASP A 25 -4.34 6.54 3.97
CA ASP A 25 -4.65 7.36 5.14
C ASP A 25 -6.16 7.36 5.39
N PRO A 26 -6.63 6.75 6.50
CA PRO A 26 -8.05 6.76 6.86
C PRO A 26 -8.57 8.14 7.26
N ASN A 27 -7.69 9.09 7.58
CA ASN A 27 -8.08 10.45 7.98
C ASN A 27 -8.27 11.39 6.78
N ASN A 28 -7.92 10.94 5.57
CA ASN A 28 -8.13 11.74 4.37
C ASN A 28 -9.61 11.70 3.98
N ALA A 29 -10.19 12.86 3.69
CA ALA A 29 -11.58 12.97 3.23
C ALA A 29 -11.85 12.15 1.95
N LEU A 30 -10.81 11.89 1.15
CA LEU A 30 -10.88 11.12 -0.10
C LEU A 30 -10.53 9.64 0.11
N HIS A 31 -10.48 9.17 1.36
CA HIS A 31 -10.15 7.79 1.69
C HIS A 31 -11.18 6.81 1.10
N LYS A 32 -10.71 5.90 0.24
CA LYS A 32 -11.52 4.93 -0.54
C LYS A 32 -12.34 5.52 -1.69
N ASP A 33 -12.05 6.73 -2.13
CA ASP A 33 -12.66 7.24 -3.35
C ASP A 33 -12.27 6.39 -4.56
N LYS A 34 -13.29 5.79 -5.19
CA LYS A 34 -13.10 4.92 -6.36
C LYS A 34 -12.42 5.66 -7.52
N ASN A 35 -12.70 6.96 -7.68
CA ASN A 35 -12.12 7.79 -8.72
C ASN A 35 -10.61 7.95 -8.51
N LYS A 36 -10.19 8.30 -7.28
CA LYS A 36 -8.77 8.45 -6.93
C LYS A 36 -8.00 7.13 -7.03
N VAL A 37 -8.62 6.02 -6.64
CA VAL A 37 -8.03 4.68 -6.80
C VAL A 37 -7.83 4.34 -8.28
N ASN A 38 -8.75 4.74 -9.15
CA ASN A 38 -8.65 4.51 -10.58
C ASN A 38 -7.58 5.40 -11.23
N ASP A 39 -7.56 6.69 -10.91
CA ASP A 39 -6.55 7.65 -11.40
C ASP A 39 -5.13 7.21 -11.01
N TYR A 40 -4.96 6.80 -9.75
CA TYR A 40 -3.71 6.21 -9.26
C TYR A 40 -3.31 4.94 -10.03
N GLY A 41 -4.29 4.08 -10.30
CA GLY A 41 -4.11 2.88 -11.10
C GLY A 41 -3.57 3.16 -12.50
N ILE A 42 -4.11 4.20 -13.14
CA ILE A 42 -3.70 4.66 -14.47
C ILE A 42 -2.30 5.30 -14.42
N ALA A 43 -2.02 6.12 -13.41
CA ALA A 43 -0.70 6.74 -13.23
C ALA A 43 0.39 5.68 -13.07
N LEU A 44 0.17 4.68 -12.22
CA LEU A 44 1.09 3.56 -12.04
C LEU A 44 1.23 2.66 -13.26
N GLN A 45 0.13 2.40 -13.97
CA GLN A 45 0.19 1.61 -15.19
C GLN A 45 1.06 2.31 -16.23
N THR A 46 0.99 3.63 -16.29
CA THR A 46 1.87 4.47 -17.12
C THR A 46 3.33 4.42 -16.63
N SER A 47 3.58 4.59 -15.33
CA SER A 47 4.94 4.66 -14.76
C SER A 47 5.67 3.32 -14.73
N CYS A 48 5.00 2.23 -14.39
CA CYS A 48 5.60 0.90 -14.24
C CYS A 48 5.33 -0.04 -15.42
N LYS A 49 4.56 0.37 -16.44
CA LYS A 49 4.20 -0.45 -17.61
C LYS A 49 3.55 -1.81 -17.26
N PHE A 50 2.93 -1.94 -16.09
CA PHE A 50 2.25 -3.16 -15.65
C PHE A 50 0.73 -3.03 -15.72
N LEU A 51 0.04 -4.16 -15.93
CA LEU A 51 -1.42 -4.21 -15.82
C LEU A 51 -1.88 -3.87 -14.39
N PHE A 52 -2.96 -3.10 -14.27
CA PHE A 52 -3.59 -2.72 -13.00
C PHE A 52 -3.81 -3.91 -12.04
N ARG A 53 -4.20 -5.07 -12.57
CA ARG A 53 -4.38 -6.31 -11.79
C ARG A 53 -3.12 -6.74 -11.03
N ASN A 54 -1.95 -6.55 -11.63
CA ASN A 54 -0.67 -6.94 -11.04
C ASN A 54 -0.24 -5.95 -9.96
N ILE A 55 -0.53 -4.67 -10.17
CA ILE A 55 -0.27 -3.62 -9.20
C ILE A 55 -1.12 -3.83 -7.94
N LYS A 56 -2.41 -4.16 -8.09
CA LYS A 56 -3.29 -4.51 -6.96
C LYS A 56 -2.76 -5.71 -6.17
N LYS A 57 -2.31 -6.77 -6.86
CA LYS A 57 -1.74 -7.97 -6.22
C LYS A 57 -0.43 -7.67 -5.49
N LYS A 58 0.44 -6.84 -6.07
CA LYS A 58 1.71 -6.42 -5.45
C LYS A 58 1.46 -5.59 -4.19
N LYS A 59 0.51 -4.65 -4.25
CA LYS A 59 0.04 -3.88 -3.08
C LYS A 59 -0.39 -4.81 -1.94
N GLU A 60 -1.28 -5.76 -2.22
CA GLU A 60 -1.79 -6.69 -1.20
C GLU A 60 -0.66 -7.53 -0.57
N THR A 61 0.28 -7.98 -1.39
CA THR A 61 1.45 -8.75 -0.94
C THR A 61 2.37 -7.92 -0.04
N LEU A 62 2.70 -6.70 -0.47
CA LEU A 62 3.52 -5.75 0.30
C LEU A 62 2.86 -5.38 1.62
N MET A 63 1.55 -5.08 1.61
CA MET A 63 0.81 -4.74 2.82
C MET A 63 0.70 -5.92 3.78
N SER A 64 0.54 -7.14 3.27
CA SER A 64 0.55 -8.35 4.10
C SER A 64 1.90 -8.53 4.81
N ALA A 65 3.00 -8.45 4.06
CA ALA A 65 4.34 -8.50 4.61
C ALA A 65 4.58 -7.37 5.62
N PHE A 66 4.27 -6.13 5.26
CA PHE A 66 4.40 -4.97 6.13
C PHE A 66 3.61 -5.15 7.43
N ARG A 67 2.33 -5.53 7.36
CA ARG A 67 1.50 -5.78 8.55
C ARG A 67 2.06 -6.90 9.42
N MET A 68 2.62 -7.95 8.82
CA MET A 68 3.26 -9.05 9.55
C MET A 68 4.52 -8.57 10.30
N HIS A 69 5.41 -7.86 9.62
CA HIS A 69 6.63 -7.30 10.24
C HIS A 69 6.31 -6.22 11.28
N PHE A 70 5.33 -5.37 11.00
CA PHE A 70 4.84 -4.36 11.92
C PHE A 70 4.25 -4.98 13.19
N LYS A 71 3.42 -6.03 13.05
CA LYS A 71 2.87 -6.78 14.20
C LYS A 71 3.95 -7.44 15.06
N LYS A 72 5.04 -7.92 14.46
CA LYS A 72 6.19 -8.47 15.20
C LYS A 72 6.88 -7.38 16.03
N LYS A 73 7.04 -6.17 15.48
CA LYS A 73 7.62 -5.02 16.20
C LYS A 73 6.71 -4.54 17.35
N THR A 74 5.39 -4.46 17.13
CA THR A 74 4.44 -4.00 18.16
C THR A 74 4.17 -5.02 19.27
N ARG A 75 4.45 -6.32 19.06
CA ARG A 75 4.35 -7.34 20.13
C ARG A 75 5.40 -7.17 21.22
N PHE A 76 6.51 -6.50 20.90
CA PHE A 76 7.59 -6.21 21.85
C PHE A 76 7.43 -4.84 22.54
N ASP A 77 6.37 -4.08 22.25
CA ASP A 77 6.15 -2.76 22.82
C ASP A 77 4.87 -2.75 23.69
N PRO A 78 4.99 -2.79 25.04
CA PRO A 78 3.86 -2.89 25.96
C PRO A 78 2.87 -1.73 25.88
N ILE A 79 3.28 -0.59 25.32
CA ILE A 79 2.51 0.66 25.35
C ILE A 79 1.43 0.69 24.23
N TRP A 80 1.59 -0.11 23.17
CA TRP A 80 0.71 -0.07 21.99
C TRP A 80 -0.58 -0.89 22.10
N TYR A 81 -0.71 -1.81 23.07
CA TYR A 81 -1.89 -2.66 23.22
C TYR A 81 -3.17 -1.89 23.63
N GLY A 82 -3.05 -0.66 24.13
CA GLY A 82 -4.18 0.15 24.61
C GLY A 82 -4.91 0.99 23.55
N ARG A 83 -4.32 1.25 22.37
CA ARG A 83 -4.80 2.33 21.46
C ARG A 83 -5.55 1.86 20.21
N ARG A 84 -5.91 0.57 20.10
CA ARG A 84 -6.48 -0.01 18.87
C ARG A 84 -7.83 -0.73 19.05
N ARG A 85 -8.61 -0.29 20.05
CA ARG A 85 -10.02 -0.72 20.23
C ARG A 85 -11.07 0.37 19.94
N ASN A 86 -10.67 1.61 19.65
CA ASN A 86 -11.59 2.74 19.47
C ASN A 86 -11.23 3.64 18.27
N LEU A 87 -10.90 3.06 17.10
CA LEU A 87 -10.93 3.74 15.79
C LEU A 87 -11.33 2.74 14.72
#